data_AF-W6L541-F1
#
_entry.id   AF-W6L541-F1
#
_cell.length_a   1.000
_cell.length_b   1.000
_cell.length_c   1.000
_cell.angle_alpha   90.00
_cell.angle_beta   90.00
_cell.angle_gamma   90.00
#
_symmetry.space_group_name_H-M   'P 1'
#
loop_
_entity.id
_entity.type
_entity.pdbx_description
1 polymer ?
#
loop_
_entity_poly.entity_id
_entity_poly.type
_entity_poly.pdbx_seq_one_letter_code
_entity_poly.pdbx_strand_id
1 'polypeptide(L)'
;MATAGSGNETYIETSHEALSTLDEPVSQTLLRDAKAIWRKLVVVVCPPLSNDRELRDWDLWGPLILCLILAIILATSAPPNMTGLVFSAVFVLVWVGSAVVTLNAKFLGSTISFFQTVCVMGYCIAPICFGALIDLFIPFFWLKLMFSGVVWAWACWASLRFFRGTTKAEKEMLVIYPVALFYLFMTWMVLVGV
;
A
#
# COMPACT_ATOMS: atom_id res chain seq x y z
N MET A 1 -16.20 58.98 46.68
CA MET A 1 -16.01 58.96 45.21
C MET A 1 -15.48 57.59 44.86
N ALA A 2 -16.39 56.65 44.59
CA ALA A 2 -16.09 55.24 44.31
C ALA A 2 -16.36 55.00 42.83
N THR A 3 -15.35 54.55 42.09
CA THR A 3 -15.48 54.11 40.70
C THR A 3 -15.20 52.61 40.68
N ALA A 4 -16.26 51.80 40.80
CA ALA A 4 -16.21 50.37 40.58
C ALA A 4 -16.15 50.13 39.05
N GLY A 5 -15.01 49.64 38.57
CA GLY A 5 -14.86 49.19 37.19
C GLY A 5 -15.64 47.90 36.99
N SER A 6 -16.76 47.99 36.26
CA SER A 6 -17.54 46.85 35.78
C SER A 6 -16.76 46.15 34.64
N GLY A 7 -15.85 45.24 34.99
CA GLY A 7 -15.29 44.30 34.04
C GLY A 7 -16.34 43.25 33.68
N ASN A 8 -16.96 43.37 32.51
CA ASN A 8 -17.76 42.29 31.92
C ASN A 8 -16.82 41.16 31.49
N GLU A 9 -16.55 40.23 32.40
CA GLU A 9 -16.00 38.93 32.04
C GLU A 9 -17.07 38.18 31.25
N THR A 10 -16.98 38.29 29.93
CA THR A 10 -17.77 37.48 29.01
C THR A 10 -17.14 36.10 29.08
N TYR A 11 -17.69 35.21 29.89
CA TYR A 11 -17.39 33.79 29.81
C TYR A 11 -17.78 33.36 28.38
N ILE A 12 -16.79 33.27 27.51
CA ILE A 12 -16.94 32.56 26.25
C ILE A 12 -17.12 31.11 26.69
N GLU A 13 -18.37 30.68 26.81
CA GLU A 13 -18.74 29.30 26.60
C GLU A 13 -18.25 28.95 25.19
N THR A 14 -16.98 28.56 25.08
CA THR A 14 -16.58 27.52 24.17
C THR A 14 -17.37 26.30 24.61
N SER A 15 -18.66 26.28 24.25
CA SER A 15 -19.34 25.06 23.93
C SER A 15 -18.35 24.33 23.05
N HIS A 16 -17.78 23.30 23.65
CA HIS A 16 -17.05 22.26 22.98
C HIS A 16 -17.98 21.78 21.85
N GLU A 17 -17.94 22.43 20.68
CA GLU A 17 -18.11 21.80 19.38
C GLU A 17 -16.93 20.83 19.16
N ALA A 18 -16.72 19.97 20.15
CA ALA A 18 -16.41 18.58 19.97
C ALA A 18 -17.66 17.89 19.39
N LEU A 19 -18.19 18.43 18.28
CA LEU A 19 -18.85 17.67 17.21
C LEU A 19 -17.72 16.96 16.47
N SER A 20 -16.96 16.12 17.17
CA SER A 20 -17.25 14.70 17.27
C SER A 20 -17.33 14.11 15.88
N THR A 21 -16.22 13.53 15.44
CA THR A 21 -16.14 12.57 14.34
C THR A 21 -17.10 11.37 14.53
N LEU A 22 -17.82 11.30 15.66
CA LEU A 22 -18.81 10.27 16.01
C LEU A 22 -20.18 10.48 15.34
N ASP A 23 -20.54 11.70 14.91
CA ASP A 23 -21.80 11.96 14.17
C ASP A 23 -21.62 11.93 12.65
N GLU A 24 -20.38 11.76 12.17
CA GLU A 24 -20.15 11.50 10.75
C GLU A 24 -20.65 10.09 10.44
N PRO A 25 -21.59 9.91 9.50
CA PRO A 25 -22.11 8.59 9.19
C PRO A 25 -20.96 7.69 8.74
N VAL A 26 -20.97 6.44 9.18
CA VAL A 26 -19.90 5.45 8.89
C VAL A 26 -19.60 5.36 7.39
N SER A 27 -20.58 5.63 6.54
CA SER A 27 -20.43 5.71 5.08
C SER A 27 -19.52 6.86 4.62
N GLN A 28 -19.56 8.03 5.26
CA GLN A 28 -18.69 9.16 4.94
C GLN A 28 -17.25 8.90 5.38
N THR A 29 -17.05 8.28 6.54
CA THR A 29 -15.72 7.81 6.98
C THR A 29 -15.13 6.78 6.02
N LEU A 30 -15.92 5.75 5.65
CA LEU A 30 -15.49 4.74 4.69
C LEU A 30 -15.24 5.32 3.30
N LEU A 31 -16.07 6.26 2.84
CA LEU A 31 -15.89 6.91 1.55
C LEU A 31 -14.61 7.76 1.53
N ARG A 32 -14.30 8.45 2.63
CA ARG A 32 -13.07 9.24 2.77
C ARG A 32 -11.83 8.35 2.69
N ASP A 33 -11.83 7.24 3.43
CA ASP A 33 -10.71 6.30 3.46
C ASP A 33 -10.58 5.55 2.11
N ALA A 34 -11.68 5.11 1.51
CA ALA A 34 -11.69 4.49 0.17
C ALA A 34 -11.19 5.46 -0.91
N LYS A 35 -11.58 6.74 -0.87
CA LYS A 35 -11.11 7.77 -1.80
C LYS A 35 -9.62 8.05 -1.61
N ALA A 36 -9.10 7.98 -0.38
CA ALA A 36 -7.66 8.12 -0.12
C ALA A 36 -6.87 6.93 -0.67
N ILE A 37 -7.35 5.70 -0.43
CA ILE A 37 -6.78 4.47 -0.99
C ILE A 37 -6.80 4.54 -2.53
N TRP A 38 -7.92 4.94 -3.13
CA TRP A 38 -8.04 5.08 -4.58
C TRP A 38 -7.03 6.09 -5.16
N ARG A 39 -6.84 7.25 -4.54
CA ARG A 39 -5.84 8.23 -5.01
C ARG A 39 -4.43 7.64 -4.97
N LYS A 40 -4.07 6.92 -3.89
CA LYS A 40 -2.76 6.24 -3.78
C LYS A 40 -2.60 5.11 -4.80
N LEU A 41 -3.65 4.33 -5.05
CA LEU A 41 -3.67 3.32 -6.10
C LEU A 41 -3.46 3.94 -7.48
N VAL A 42 -4.14 5.05 -7.78
CA VAL A 42 -3.97 5.78 -9.05
C VAL A 42 -2.55 6.33 -9.20
N VAL A 43 -1.90 6.80 -8.12
CA VAL A 43 -0.48 7.22 -8.20
C VAL A 43 0.41 6.05 -8.58
N VAL A 44 0.20 4.89 -7.96
CA VAL A 44 1.05 3.71 -8.18
C VAL A 44 0.80 3.07 -9.56
N VAL A 45 -0.47 3.01 -9.98
CA VAL A 45 -0.86 2.44 -11.27
C VAL A 45 -0.63 3.44 -12.40
N CYS A 46 -0.78 4.75 -12.18
CA CYS A 46 -0.60 5.82 -13.16
C CYS A 46 0.30 6.96 -12.61
N PRO A 47 1.62 6.73 -12.52
CA PRO A 47 2.57 7.68 -11.97
C PRO A 47 2.73 9.06 -12.63
N PRO A 48 2.35 9.34 -13.90
CA PRO A 48 2.45 10.71 -14.42
C PRO A 48 1.38 11.67 -13.88
N LEU A 49 0.39 11.20 -13.10
CA LEU A 49 -0.76 12.01 -12.70
C LEU A 49 -0.71 12.59 -11.27
N SER A 50 0.27 12.25 -10.41
CA SER A 50 0.20 12.66 -9.01
C SER A 50 1.55 12.79 -8.30
N ASN A 51 1.53 13.51 -7.17
CA ASN A 51 2.69 13.87 -6.36
C ASN A 51 2.93 12.79 -5.29
N ASP A 52 4.18 12.30 -5.16
CA ASP A 52 4.57 11.22 -4.21
C ASP A 52 4.32 11.58 -2.73
N ARG A 53 3.98 12.85 -2.45
CA ARG A 53 3.59 13.35 -1.13
C ARG A 53 2.44 12.57 -0.49
N GLU A 54 1.49 12.05 -1.27
CA GLU A 54 0.33 11.36 -0.71
C GLU A 54 0.68 9.97 -0.12
N LEU A 55 1.78 9.37 -0.56
CA LEU A 55 2.33 8.11 -0.03
C LEU A 55 3.15 8.32 1.26
N ARG A 56 3.30 9.56 1.74
CA ARG A 56 3.95 9.87 3.03
C ARG A 56 3.06 9.59 4.23
N ASP A 57 1.76 9.71 4.06
CA ASP A 57 0.81 9.37 5.10
C ASP A 57 0.65 7.85 5.13
N TRP A 58 1.01 7.22 6.26
CA TRP A 58 0.86 5.78 6.39
C TRP A 58 -0.63 5.43 6.49
N ASP A 59 -1.05 4.43 5.73
CA ASP A 59 -2.32 3.75 5.93
C ASP A 59 -2.12 2.26 5.63
N LEU A 60 -2.50 1.41 6.58
CA LEU A 60 -2.36 -0.04 6.44
C LEU A 60 -3.58 -0.68 5.76
N TRP A 61 -4.67 0.08 5.61
CA TRP A 61 -5.93 -0.39 5.08
C TRP A 61 -5.87 -0.65 3.57
N GLY A 62 -5.25 0.23 2.77
CA GLY A 62 -5.10 0.00 1.33
C GLY A 62 -4.28 -1.26 0.99
N PRO A 63 -3.07 -1.43 1.55
CA PRO A 63 -2.28 -2.64 1.42
C PRO A 63 -3.02 -3.91 1.86
N LEU A 64 -3.80 -3.84 2.95
CA LEU A 64 -4.60 -4.95 3.43
C LEU A 64 -5.66 -5.37 2.40
N ILE A 65 -6.39 -4.40 1.84
CA ILE A 65 -7.43 -4.67 0.83
C ILE A 65 -6.80 -5.28 -0.43
N LEU A 66 -5.69 -4.72 -0.92
CA LEU A 66 -4.97 -5.28 -2.08
C LEU A 66 -4.50 -6.71 -1.82
N CYS A 67 -3.93 -6.96 -0.63
CA CYS A 67 -3.50 -8.28 -0.22
C CYS A 67 -4.66 -9.27 -0.18
N LEU A 68 -5.82 -8.86 0.36
CA LEU A 68 -7.00 -9.70 0.45
C LEU A 68 -7.55 -10.05 -0.94
N ILE A 69 -7.64 -9.06 -1.83
CA ILE A 69 -8.06 -9.26 -3.22
C ILE A 69 -7.14 -10.29 -3.91
N LEU A 70 -5.82 -10.08 -3.82
CA LEU A 70 -4.84 -10.99 -4.43
C LEU A 70 -4.93 -12.40 -3.84
N ALA A 71 -5.02 -12.52 -2.51
CA ALA A 71 -5.13 -13.80 -1.82
C ALA A 71 -6.40 -14.54 -2.21
N ILE A 72 -7.53 -13.85 -2.38
CA ILE A 72 -8.79 -14.44 -2.83
C ILE A 72 -8.65 -14.95 -4.28
N ILE A 73 -8.14 -14.13 -5.21
CA ILE A 73 -7.97 -14.53 -6.62
C ILE A 73 -7.15 -15.82 -6.75
N LEU A 74 -6.02 -15.89 -6.03
CA LEU A 74 -5.15 -17.07 -6.04
C LEU A 74 -5.79 -18.26 -5.32
N ALA A 75 -6.47 -18.03 -4.20
CA ALA A 75 -7.15 -19.08 -3.46
C ALA A 75 -8.31 -19.71 -4.26
N THR A 76 -9.05 -18.91 -5.03
CA THR A 76 -10.13 -19.40 -5.90
C THR A 76 -9.63 -20.19 -7.10
N SER A 77 -8.40 -19.92 -7.54
CA SER A 77 -7.75 -20.63 -8.65
C SER A 77 -7.00 -21.89 -8.18
N ALA A 78 -6.75 -22.01 -6.87
CA ALA A 78 -6.07 -23.14 -6.28
C ALA A 78 -6.98 -24.38 -6.13
N PRO A 79 -6.40 -25.60 -6.12
CA PRO A 79 -7.12 -26.82 -5.77
C PRO A 79 -7.80 -26.72 -4.39
N PRO A 80 -8.98 -27.35 -4.20
CA PRO A 80 -9.81 -27.17 -2.99
C PRO A 80 -9.13 -27.64 -1.69
N ASN A 81 -8.12 -28.52 -1.79
CA ASN A 81 -7.32 -28.97 -0.65
C ASN A 81 -6.22 -27.97 -0.23
N MET A 82 -5.87 -27.01 -1.09
CA MET A 82 -4.75 -26.07 -0.88
C MET A 82 -5.20 -24.60 -0.78
N THR A 83 -6.49 -24.30 -0.98
CA THR A 83 -7.07 -22.95 -0.91
C THR A 83 -6.63 -22.17 0.34
N GLY A 84 -6.75 -22.77 1.53
CA GLY A 84 -6.37 -22.10 2.79
C GLY A 84 -4.85 -21.87 2.92
N LEU A 85 -4.04 -22.78 2.37
CA LEU A 85 -2.59 -22.64 2.37
C LEU A 85 -2.15 -21.52 1.43
N VAL A 86 -2.72 -21.44 0.22
CA VAL A 86 -2.41 -20.37 -0.75
C VAL A 86 -2.85 -19.00 -0.19
N PHE A 87 -4.06 -18.91 0.37
CA PHE A 87 -4.56 -17.69 0.99
C PHE A 87 -3.62 -17.18 2.10
N SER A 88 -3.29 -18.06 3.05
CA SER A 88 -2.40 -17.70 4.17
C SER A 88 -0.97 -17.43 3.72
N ALA A 89 -0.46 -18.16 2.73
CA ALA A 89 0.86 -17.91 2.16
C ALA A 89 0.95 -16.51 1.56
N VAL A 90 -0.01 -16.10 0.71
CA VAL A 90 -0.03 -14.75 0.13
C VAL A 90 -0.09 -13.70 1.23
N PHE A 91 -0.93 -13.89 2.24
CA PHE A 91 -1.04 -12.96 3.37
C PHE A 91 0.28 -12.83 4.14
N VAL A 92 0.88 -13.94 4.54
CA VAL A 92 2.17 -13.95 5.26
C VAL A 92 3.27 -13.34 4.41
N LEU A 93 3.34 -13.65 3.12
CA LEU A 93 4.36 -13.10 2.22
C LEU A 93 4.25 -11.59 2.11
N VAL A 94 3.04 -11.04 1.92
CA VAL A 94 2.87 -9.59 1.81
C VAL A 94 3.28 -8.90 3.11
N TRP A 95 2.80 -9.36 4.27
CA TRP A 95 3.07 -8.69 5.54
C TRP A 95 4.47 -8.92 6.08
N VAL A 96 4.90 -10.17 6.18
CA VAL A 96 6.23 -10.53 6.70
C VAL A 96 7.30 -10.18 5.67
N GLY A 97 7.07 -10.45 4.39
CA GLY A 97 8.01 -10.09 3.33
C GLY A 97 8.23 -8.58 3.24
N SER A 98 7.17 -7.76 3.25
CA SER A 98 7.32 -6.30 3.28
C SER A 98 8.03 -5.81 4.53
N ALA A 99 7.78 -6.41 5.71
CA ALA A 99 8.49 -6.09 6.94
C ALA A 99 9.99 -6.40 6.83
N VAL A 100 10.36 -7.59 6.34
CA VAL A 100 11.77 -8.01 6.17
C VAL A 100 12.50 -7.10 5.19
N VAL A 101 11.89 -6.81 4.03
CA VAL A 101 12.47 -5.90 3.03
C VAL A 101 12.61 -4.49 3.59
N THR A 102 11.63 -4.03 4.36
CA THR A 102 11.69 -2.71 5.01
C THR A 102 12.79 -2.65 6.06
N LEU A 103 12.97 -3.69 6.88
CA LEU A 103 14.08 -3.76 7.84
C LEU A 103 15.43 -3.70 7.13
N ASN A 104 15.58 -4.38 6.00
CA ASN A 104 16.78 -4.28 5.18
C ASN A 104 17.03 -2.84 4.72
N ALA A 105 16.01 -2.18 4.15
CA ALA A 105 16.11 -0.78 3.74
C ALA A 105 16.50 0.15 4.91
N LYS A 106 15.96 -0.13 6.11
CA LYS A 106 16.28 0.61 7.33
C LYS A 106 17.71 0.42 7.80
N PHE A 107 18.22 -0.81 7.82
CA PHE A 107 19.62 -1.07 8.19
C PHE A 107 20.62 -0.47 7.21
N LEU A 108 20.22 -0.28 5.95
CA LEU A 108 21.03 0.41 4.96
C LEU A 108 21.02 1.94 5.09
N GLY A 109 20.20 2.48 6.00
CA GLY A 109 20.13 3.89 6.33
C GLY A 109 19.01 4.66 5.63
N SER A 110 17.92 3.99 5.23
CA SER A 110 16.77 4.69 4.63
C SER A 110 16.09 5.64 5.61
N THR A 111 15.90 6.88 5.17
CA THR A 111 15.28 7.96 5.95
C THR A 111 13.77 7.82 6.11
N ILE A 112 13.10 6.98 5.31
CA ILE A 112 11.64 6.80 5.31
C ILE A 112 11.16 5.95 6.48
N SER A 113 10.09 6.30 7.18
CA SER A 113 9.55 5.51 8.31
C SER A 113 9.27 4.03 7.96
N PHE A 114 9.36 3.13 8.95
CA PHE A 114 9.13 1.69 8.78
C PHE A 114 7.73 1.41 8.21
N PHE A 115 6.68 1.87 8.89
CA PHE A 115 5.31 1.62 8.45
C PHE A 115 4.99 2.26 7.11
N GLN A 116 5.52 3.46 6.84
CA GLN A 116 5.36 4.12 5.55
C GLN A 116 5.94 3.27 4.41
N THR A 117 7.13 2.70 4.61
CA THR A 117 7.74 1.79 3.63
C THR A 117 6.91 0.54 3.42
N VAL A 118 6.40 -0.08 4.49
CA VAL A 118 5.49 -1.24 4.42
C VAL A 118 4.22 -0.89 3.64
N CYS A 119 3.62 0.27 3.89
CA CYS A 119 2.44 0.74 3.18
C CYS A 119 2.73 0.90 1.68
N VAL A 120 3.80 1.62 1.31
CA VAL A 120 4.15 1.83 -0.09
C VAL A 120 4.45 0.51 -0.80
N MET A 121 5.19 -0.38 -0.14
CA MET A 121 5.48 -1.71 -0.67
C MET A 121 4.20 -2.47 -1.01
N GLY A 122 3.19 -2.42 -0.13
CA GLY A 122 1.88 -3.02 -0.35
C GLY A 122 1.05 -2.33 -1.43
N TYR A 123 1.10 -1.00 -1.52
CA TYR A 123 0.44 -0.26 -2.61
C TYR A 123 1.00 -0.63 -3.99
N CYS A 124 2.31 -0.80 -4.08
CA CYS A 124 3.01 -1.26 -5.28
C CYS A 124 2.68 -2.70 -5.70
N ILE A 125 1.88 -3.44 -4.93
CA ILE A 125 1.28 -4.72 -5.35
C ILE A 125 0.08 -4.49 -6.27
N ALA A 126 -0.51 -3.30 -6.31
CA ALA A 126 -1.69 -3.03 -7.14
C ALA A 126 -1.54 -3.44 -8.62
N PRO A 127 -0.44 -3.15 -9.33
CA PRO A 127 -0.22 -3.65 -10.68
C PRO A 127 -0.27 -5.19 -10.77
N ILE A 128 0.27 -5.89 -9.76
CA ILE A 128 0.24 -7.35 -9.65
C ILE A 128 -1.19 -7.86 -9.45
N CYS A 129 -2.01 -7.19 -8.64
CA CYS A 129 -3.42 -7.52 -8.50
C CYS A 129 -4.19 -7.38 -9.82
N PHE A 130 -3.95 -6.30 -10.57
CA PHE A 130 -4.53 -6.12 -11.90
C PHE A 130 -4.02 -7.18 -12.88
N GLY A 131 -2.73 -7.52 -12.80
CA GLY A 131 -2.13 -8.60 -13.58
C GLY A 131 -2.81 -9.94 -13.33
N ALA A 132 -3.01 -10.30 -12.06
CA ALA A 132 -3.68 -11.54 -11.67
C ALA A 132 -5.12 -11.65 -12.19
N LEU A 133 -5.88 -10.54 -12.21
CA LEU A 133 -7.23 -10.52 -12.78
C LEU A 133 -7.21 -10.76 -14.30
N ILE A 134 -6.23 -10.21 -15.01
CA ILE A 134 -6.11 -10.37 -16.46
C ILE A 134 -5.60 -11.79 -16.79
N ASP A 135 -4.67 -12.32 -16.01
CA ASP A 135 -4.12 -13.66 -16.18
C ASP A 135 -5.18 -14.77 -16.09
N LEU A 136 -6.30 -14.54 -15.39
CA LEU A 136 -7.46 -15.47 -15.39
C LEU A 136 -8.03 -15.75 -16.80
N PHE A 137 -7.86 -14.82 -17.73
CA PHE A 137 -8.40 -14.93 -19.09
C PHE A 137 -7.36 -15.37 -20.12
N ILE A 138 -6.08 -15.51 -19.74
CA ILE A 138 -5.00 -15.86 -20.66
C ILE A 138 -4.70 -17.37 -20.54
N PRO A 139 -5.03 -18.21 -21.54
CA PRO A 139 -4.79 -19.65 -21.44
C PRO A 139 -3.33 -20.06 -21.72
N PHE A 140 -2.56 -19.23 -22.43
CA PHE A 140 -1.21 -19.58 -22.88
C PHE A 140 -0.13 -19.17 -21.88
N PHE A 141 0.59 -20.16 -21.34
CA PHE A 141 1.65 -19.95 -20.34
C PHE A 141 2.73 -18.93 -20.76
N TRP A 142 3.22 -19.02 -22.01
CA TRP A 142 4.26 -18.10 -22.49
C TRP A 142 3.77 -16.65 -22.57
N LEU A 143 2.50 -16.43 -22.92
CA LEU A 143 1.91 -15.10 -22.96
C LEU A 143 1.69 -14.54 -21.55
N LYS A 144 1.19 -15.39 -20.62
CA LYS A 144 1.13 -15.06 -19.19
C LYS A 144 2.50 -14.64 -18.68
N LEU A 145 3.54 -15.44 -18.91
CA LEU A 145 4.91 -15.15 -18.47
C LEU A 145 5.41 -13.78 -18.96
N MET A 146 5.21 -13.46 -20.24
CA MET A 146 5.60 -12.15 -20.78
C MET A 146 4.81 -11.01 -20.12
N PHE A 147 3.50 -11.19 -19.97
CA PHE A 147 2.63 -10.19 -19.37
C PHE A 147 2.94 -9.97 -17.87
N SER A 148 3.06 -11.05 -17.09
CA SER A 148 3.47 -10.99 -15.69
C SER A 148 4.87 -10.35 -15.56
N GLY A 149 5.78 -10.56 -16.51
CA GLY A 149 7.07 -9.86 -16.57
C GLY A 149 6.94 -8.34 -16.70
N VAL A 150 6.01 -7.85 -17.54
CA VAL A 150 5.70 -6.42 -17.67
C VAL A 150 5.09 -5.87 -16.38
N VAL A 151 4.16 -6.60 -15.78
CA VAL A 151 3.51 -6.24 -14.51
C VAL A 151 4.53 -6.16 -13.36
N TRP A 152 5.44 -7.12 -13.28
CA TRP A 152 6.55 -7.13 -12.32
C TRP A 152 7.45 -5.91 -12.51
N ALA A 153 7.84 -5.61 -13.76
CA ALA A 153 8.66 -4.44 -14.07
C ALA A 153 7.95 -3.14 -13.68
N TRP A 154 6.64 -3.06 -13.87
CA TRP A 154 5.81 -1.94 -13.43
C TRP A 154 5.84 -1.76 -11.91
N ALA A 155 5.61 -2.84 -11.16
CA ALA A 155 5.62 -2.82 -9.70
C ALA A 155 7.00 -2.40 -9.16
N CYS A 156 8.08 -2.95 -9.72
CA CYS A 156 9.45 -2.57 -9.37
C CYS A 156 9.70 -1.09 -9.65
N TRP A 157 9.29 -0.60 -10.83
CA TRP A 157 9.47 0.79 -11.21
C TRP A 157 8.66 1.77 -10.35
N ALA A 158 7.44 1.41 -9.96
CA ALA A 158 6.63 2.20 -9.04
C ALA A 158 7.31 2.31 -7.66
N SER A 159 7.84 1.20 -7.13
CA SER A 159 8.55 1.19 -5.84
C SER A 159 9.90 1.93 -5.91
N LEU A 160 10.64 1.78 -7.01
CA LEU A 160 11.91 2.47 -7.28
C LEU A 160 11.79 3.99 -7.16
N ARG A 161 10.73 4.58 -7.70
CA ARG A 161 10.48 6.03 -7.63
C ARG A 161 10.44 6.54 -6.19
N PHE A 162 9.90 5.73 -5.28
CA PHE A 162 9.77 6.07 -3.87
C PHE A 162 11.07 5.90 -3.09
N PHE A 163 11.87 4.87 -3.40
CA PHE A 163 13.15 4.62 -2.73
C PHE A 163 14.30 5.52 -3.23
N ARG A 164 14.18 6.10 -4.42
CA ARG A 164 15.17 7.02 -5.00
C ARG A 164 15.42 8.21 -4.06
N GLY A 165 16.69 8.47 -3.77
CA GLY A 165 17.10 9.60 -2.91
C GLY A 165 16.84 9.42 -1.42
N THR A 166 16.42 8.23 -0.96
CA THR A 166 16.17 7.94 0.46
C THR A 166 17.42 7.47 1.20
N THR A 167 18.45 7.06 0.45
CA THR A 167 19.74 6.57 0.94
C THR A 167 20.87 7.18 0.11
N LYS A 168 22.12 6.92 0.48
CA LYS A 168 23.28 7.28 -0.33
C LYS A 168 23.21 6.54 -1.67
N ALA A 169 23.56 7.20 -2.78
CA ALA A 169 23.51 6.62 -4.13
C ALA A 169 24.23 5.26 -4.25
N GLU A 170 25.34 5.08 -3.52
CA GLU A 170 26.10 3.83 -3.48
C GLU A 170 25.33 2.64 -2.87
N LYS A 171 24.38 2.91 -1.95
CA LYS A 171 23.60 1.89 -1.24
C LYS A 171 22.20 1.70 -1.82
N GLU A 172 21.77 2.58 -2.72
CA GLU A 172 20.41 2.57 -3.28
C GLU A 172 20.10 1.23 -3.95
N MET A 173 21.03 0.71 -4.76
CA MET A 173 20.87 -0.58 -5.44
C MET A 173 20.73 -1.77 -4.47
N LEU A 174 21.39 -1.73 -3.31
CA LEU A 174 21.23 -2.79 -2.31
C LEU A 174 19.86 -2.75 -1.63
N VAL A 175 19.22 -1.58 -1.53
CA VAL A 175 17.85 -1.45 -1.03
C VAL A 175 16.85 -1.97 -2.06
N ILE A 176 17.08 -1.67 -3.33
CA ILE A 176 16.20 -2.04 -4.44
C ILE A 176 16.21 -3.55 -4.70
N TYR A 177 17.35 -4.22 -4.56
CA TYR A 177 17.48 -5.65 -4.83
C TYR A 177 16.44 -6.53 -4.09
N PRO A 178 16.32 -6.48 -2.75
CA PRO A 178 15.32 -7.28 -2.03
C PRO A 178 13.88 -6.85 -2.34
N VAL A 179 13.64 -5.59 -2.69
CA VAL A 179 12.34 -5.08 -3.15
C VAL A 179 11.94 -5.73 -4.48
N ALA A 180 12.85 -5.78 -5.45
CA ALA A 180 12.59 -6.41 -6.74
C ALA A 180 12.35 -7.93 -6.60
N LEU A 181 13.11 -8.59 -5.72
CA LEU A 181 12.94 -10.01 -5.41
C LEU A 181 11.58 -10.30 -4.76
N PHE A 182 11.13 -9.43 -3.85
CA PHE A 182 9.81 -9.53 -3.24
C PHE A 182 8.70 -9.49 -4.30
N TYR A 183 8.72 -8.51 -5.21
CA TYR A 183 7.73 -8.45 -6.28
C TYR A 183 7.86 -9.60 -7.28
N LEU A 184 9.07 -10.10 -7.51
CA LEU A 184 9.29 -11.27 -8.36
C LEU A 184 8.60 -12.49 -7.78
N PHE A 185 8.77 -12.74 -6.48
CA PHE A 185 8.12 -13.86 -5.80
C PHE A 185 6.59 -13.73 -5.82
N MET A 186 6.07 -12.53 -5.57
CA MET A 186 4.62 -12.27 -5.64
C MET A 186 4.07 -12.51 -7.05
N THR A 187 4.77 -12.02 -8.07
CA THR A 187 4.35 -12.20 -9.48
C THR A 187 4.47 -13.66 -9.92
N TRP A 188 5.47 -14.38 -9.42
CA TRP A 188 5.62 -15.81 -9.66
C TRP A 188 4.46 -16.62 -9.06
N MET A 189 4.02 -16.26 -7.85
CA MET A 189 2.84 -16.88 -7.23
C MET A 189 1.57 -16.64 -8.06
N VAL A 190 1.43 -15.48 -8.69
CA VAL A 190 0.32 -15.21 -9.62
C VAL A 190 0.44 -16.09 -10.87
N LEU A 191 1.60 -16.11 -11.51
CA LEU A 191 1.84 -16.87 -12.74
C LEU A 191 1.57 -18.38 -12.59
N VAL A 192 1.92 -18.95 -11.43
CA VAL A 192 1.72 -20.38 -11.13
C VAL A 192 0.33 -20.65 -10.53
N GLY A 193 -0.22 -19.68 -9.80
CA GLY A 193 -1.49 -19.82 -9.09
C GLY A 193 -2.73 -19.62 -9.94
N VAL A 194 -2.61 -19.01 -11.13
CA VAL A 194 -3.68 -18.67 -12.06
C VAL A 194 -3.44 -19.28 -13.44
#